data_AF-A0A7X7DJL3-F1
#
_entry.id   AF-A0A7X7DJL3-F1
#
_cell.length_a   1.000
_cell.length_b   1.000
_cell.length_c   1.000
_cell.angle_alpha   90.00
_cell.angle_beta   90.00
_cell.angle_gamma   90.00
#
_symmetry.space_group_name_H-M   'P 1'
#
loop_
_entity.id
_entity.type
_entity.pdbx_description
1 polymer ?
#
loop_
_entity_poly.entity_id
_entity_poly.type
_entity_poly.pdbx_seq_one_letter_code
_entity_poly.pdbx_strand_id
1 'polypeptide(L)'
;MKPRFREINMAPHVIYFFVTLLFSSFFFNTFSQRQMESLDRGLVAVSTGGNNVFLSWRMFGNDPSDIAFNVYRGTTKVNSSPITTSTNLIDSSGSLTAKYSVRAIINGIEHTTDKEVSVWSSNVLTINLQRPSNIYAPNDINVGDLDGDGEYELVVKYEPNNTKDNSQSGIVDKVYLHAYKLNGKCLWKIDLGVNIRGGAHYTQHQVYDYDGDGFAEVVCKTAPGTKDGTGTFLRLGPAANDNDNADYRNSGGYILTGPEYLTVFEGKTGKELATVNYVPARGSSLKADWGDDYGNRVDRYNSTTAWLDGKRPSIVFQRGYYYRLTCAAWDWCDGKLTQRWLIDSRKTPGYSSMNDQGNHSIMAADADNDGK
;
A
#
# COMPACT_ATOMS: atom_id res chain seq x y z
N MET A 1 -58.38 67.00 -15.21
CA MET A 1 -58.95 65.95 -16.10
C MET A 1 -57.82 64.98 -16.45
N LYS A 2 -57.94 63.70 -16.03
CA LYS A 2 -57.03 62.53 -16.15
C LYS A 2 -55.61 62.73 -16.77
N PRO A 3 -54.51 62.34 -16.08
CA PRO A 3 -53.22 62.15 -16.74
C PRO A 3 -53.25 60.85 -17.57
N ARG A 4 -52.91 60.95 -18.86
CA ARG A 4 -52.71 59.82 -19.77
C ARG A 4 -51.36 59.16 -19.44
N PHE A 5 -51.38 57.88 -19.06
CA PHE A 5 -50.20 57.03 -19.11
C PHE A 5 -49.84 56.75 -20.57
N ARG A 6 -48.59 57.00 -20.94
CA ARG A 6 -47.99 56.53 -22.19
C ARG A 6 -47.33 55.18 -21.91
N GLU A 7 -47.87 54.12 -22.47
CA GLU A 7 -47.21 52.82 -22.54
C GLU A 7 -45.94 52.94 -23.38
N ILE A 8 -44.80 52.57 -22.79
CA ILE A 8 -43.56 52.34 -23.54
C ILE A 8 -43.55 50.86 -23.90
N ASN A 9 -43.86 50.55 -25.15
CA ASN A 9 -43.64 49.24 -25.73
C ASN A 9 -42.13 49.00 -25.88
N MET A 10 -41.56 48.18 -25.01
CA MET A 10 -40.24 47.59 -25.24
C MET A 10 -40.41 46.31 -26.06
N ALA A 11 -39.68 46.21 -27.17
CA ALA A 11 -39.72 45.08 -28.09
C ALA A 11 -39.15 43.79 -27.46
N PRO A 12 -39.60 42.58 -27.88
CA PRO A 12 -39.31 41.31 -27.18
C PRO A 12 -37.88 40.77 -27.37
N HIS A 13 -37.01 41.48 -28.11
CA HIS A 13 -35.75 40.94 -28.60
C HIS A 13 -34.52 41.23 -27.74
N VAL A 14 -34.68 41.93 -26.60
CA VAL A 14 -33.56 42.20 -25.67
C VAL A 14 -33.52 41.21 -24.50
N ILE A 15 -34.54 40.35 -24.34
CA ILE A 15 -34.59 39.35 -23.25
C ILE A 15 -33.88 38.04 -23.61
N TYR A 16 -33.55 37.82 -24.89
CA TYR A 16 -32.89 36.58 -25.33
C TYR A 16 -31.35 36.65 -25.44
N PHE A 17 -30.74 37.80 -25.16
CA PHE A 17 -29.26 37.92 -25.22
C PHE A 17 -28.59 37.83 -23.84
N PHE A 18 -29.37 37.90 -22.74
CA PHE A 18 -28.85 37.79 -21.36
C PHE A 18 -29.20 36.46 -20.67
N VAL A 19 -29.98 35.58 -21.31
CA VAL A 19 -30.39 34.28 -20.73
C VAL A 19 -29.58 33.10 -21.30
N THR A 20 -28.78 33.31 -22.34
CA THR A 20 -27.97 32.26 -23.00
C THR A 20 -26.50 32.23 -22.55
N LEU A 21 -26.12 33.01 -21.53
CA LEU A 21 -24.75 33.06 -20.98
C LEU A 21 -24.64 32.52 -19.55
N LEU A 22 -25.59 31.67 -19.13
CA LEU A 22 -25.71 31.19 -17.74
C LEU A 22 -25.99 29.68 -17.62
N PHE A 23 -25.64 28.90 -18.64
CA PHE A 23 -25.66 27.43 -18.57
C PHE A 23 -24.49 26.75 -19.30
N SER A 24 -23.36 27.46 -19.45
CA SER A 24 -22.07 26.78 -19.59
C SER A 24 -21.55 26.48 -18.19
N SER A 25 -22.29 25.65 -17.45
CA SER A 25 -21.74 24.95 -16.30
C SER A 25 -20.66 24.05 -16.89
N PHE A 26 -19.43 24.55 -16.94
CA PHE A 26 -18.28 23.65 -16.95
C PHE A 26 -18.50 22.79 -15.70
N PHE A 27 -18.96 21.55 -15.92
CA PHE A 27 -18.81 20.49 -14.95
C PHE A 27 -17.29 20.31 -14.83
N PHE A 28 -16.65 21.16 -14.03
CA PHE A 28 -15.37 20.82 -13.45
C PHE A 28 -15.69 19.62 -12.58
N ASN A 29 -15.32 18.43 -13.07
CA ASN A 29 -15.22 17.28 -12.19
C ASN A 29 -14.17 17.67 -11.14
N THR A 30 -14.65 18.11 -9.98
CA THR A 30 -13.81 18.31 -8.81
C THR A 30 -13.48 16.91 -8.32
N PHE A 31 -12.38 16.36 -8.81
CA PHE A 31 -11.84 15.12 -8.26
C PHE A 31 -11.46 15.39 -6.81
N SER A 32 -11.90 14.52 -5.91
CA SER A 32 -11.40 14.59 -4.55
C SER A 32 -9.92 14.23 -4.56
N GLN A 33 -9.13 14.98 -3.78
CA GLN A 33 -7.73 14.66 -3.62
C GLN A 33 -7.61 13.30 -2.90
N ARG A 34 -6.82 12.41 -3.48
CA ARG A 34 -6.49 11.12 -2.86
C ARG A 34 -5.56 11.36 -1.68
N GLN A 35 -5.80 10.64 -0.59
CA GLN A 35 -4.82 10.47 0.47
C GLN A 35 -3.59 9.79 -0.13
N MET A 36 -2.42 10.36 0.14
CA MET A 36 -1.11 9.87 -0.25
C MET A 36 -0.15 10.08 0.92
N GLU A 37 0.95 9.33 0.95
CA GLU A 37 1.93 9.37 2.03
C GLU A 37 2.63 10.74 2.15
N SER A 38 2.92 11.14 3.39
CA SER A 38 3.70 12.34 3.70
C SER A 38 5.19 12.01 3.71
N LEU A 39 5.82 12.00 2.54
CA LEU A 39 7.22 11.63 2.38
C LEU A 39 8.20 12.79 2.62
N ASP A 40 9.40 12.46 3.11
CA ASP A 40 10.53 13.38 3.09
C ASP A 40 11.09 13.56 1.67
N ARG A 41 12.04 14.48 1.48
CA ARG A 41 12.65 14.69 0.16
C ARG A 41 13.40 13.48 -0.41
N GLY A 42 13.60 12.40 0.34
CA GLY A 42 14.25 11.18 -0.15
C GLY A 42 15.63 11.47 -0.75
N LEU A 43 16.35 12.45 -0.19
CA LEU A 43 17.65 12.86 -0.71
C LEU A 43 18.64 11.70 -0.56
N VAL A 44 19.25 11.28 -1.66
CA VAL A 44 20.35 10.31 -1.66
C VAL A 44 21.58 10.97 -2.27
N ALA A 45 22.74 10.72 -1.67
CA ALA A 45 24.04 11.16 -2.17
C ALA A 45 24.94 9.93 -2.36
N VAL A 46 25.50 9.76 -3.55
CA VAL A 46 26.30 8.58 -3.94
C VAL A 46 27.62 9.04 -4.55
N SER A 47 28.73 8.50 -4.05
CA SER A 47 30.04 8.71 -4.69
C SER A 47 30.08 8.05 -6.06
N THR A 48 30.48 8.80 -7.08
CA THR A 48 30.75 8.26 -8.43
C THR A 48 32.26 8.18 -8.72
N GLY A 49 33.10 8.28 -7.68
CA GLY A 49 34.55 8.27 -7.78
C GLY A 49 35.19 9.66 -7.80
N GLY A 50 36.45 9.74 -7.33
CA GLY A 50 37.13 11.01 -7.13
C GLY A 50 36.39 11.90 -6.12
N ASN A 51 36.16 13.16 -6.50
CA ASN A 51 35.39 14.12 -5.71
C ASN A 51 33.93 14.24 -6.19
N ASN A 52 33.49 13.39 -7.12
CA ASN A 52 32.15 13.48 -7.69
C ASN A 52 31.14 12.76 -6.80
N VAL A 53 30.09 13.48 -6.41
CA VAL A 53 28.93 12.93 -5.69
C VAL A 53 27.68 13.21 -6.52
N PHE A 54 27.01 12.14 -6.94
CA PHE A 54 25.68 12.21 -7.53
C PHE A 54 24.62 12.37 -6.44
N LEU A 55 23.71 13.31 -6.63
CA LEU A 55 22.59 13.59 -5.73
C LEU A 55 21.27 13.48 -6.48
N SER A 56 20.25 12.94 -5.82
CA SER A 56 18.87 12.94 -6.31
C SER A 56 17.88 13.05 -5.16
N TRP A 57 16.74 13.69 -5.40
CA TRP A 57 15.65 13.86 -4.43
C TRP A 57 14.28 13.79 -5.11
N ARG A 58 13.23 13.71 -4.30
CA ARG A 58 11.84 13.66 -4.73
C ARG A 58 11.32 15.06 -5.09
N MET A 59 10.63 15.15 -6.21
CA MET A 59 9.59 16.16 -6.43
C MET A 59 8.29 15.58 -5.86
N PHE A 60 7.62 16.33 -4.99
CA PHE A 60 6.36 15.91 -4.41
C PHE A 60 5.20 16.16 -5.37
N GLY A 61 4.15 15.35 -5.27
CA GLY A 61 2.95 15.52 -6.09
C GLY A 61 2.21 16.83 -5.84
N ASN A 62 2.46 17.48 -4.70
CA ASN A 62 1.90 18.77 -4.32
C ASN A 62 2.92 19.93 -4.40
N ASP A 63 4.12 19.70 -4.94
CA ASP A 63 5.04 20.79 -5.22
C ASP A 63 4.43 21.71 -6.29
N PRO A 64 4.55 23.05 -6.16
CA PRO A 64 4.09 23.96 -7.20
C PRO A 64 4.94 23.81 -8.47
N SER A 65 4.35 24.11 -9.63
CA SER A 65 5.01 23.91 -10.93
C SER A 65 6.27 24.77 -11.13
N ASP A 66 6.39 25.87 -10.39
CA ASP A 66 7.53 26.80 -10.42
C ASP A 66 8.52 26.58 -9.26
N ILE A 67 8.42 25.46 -8.54
CA ILE A 67 9.37 25.11 -7.48
C ILE A 67 10.81 25.10 -8.00
N ALA A 68 11.73 25.56 -7.17
CA ALA A 68 13.16 25.41 -7.41
C ALA A 68 13.85 24.76 -6.21
N PHE A 69 15.10 24.32 -6.39
CA PHE A 69 15.87 23.69 -5.32
C PHE A 69 17.27 24.28 -5.21
N ASN A 70 17.76 24.40 -3.98
CA ASN A 70 19.18 24.57 -3.69
C ASN A 70 19.72 23.34 -2.96
N VAL A 71 20.91 22.92 -3.33
CA VAL A 71 21.63 21.81 -2.70
C VAL A 71 22.78 22.38 -1.89
N TYR A 72 22.94 21.87 -0.68
CA TYR A 72 23.96 22.29 0.26
C TYR A 72 24.87 21.12 0.60
N ARG A 73 26.19 21.37 0.58
CA ARG A 73 27.22 20.51 1.15
C ARG A 73 27.65 21.12 2.48
N GLY A 74 27.14 20.58 3.59
CA GLY A 74 27.15 21.25 4.89
C GLY A 74 26.46 22.61 4.79
N THR A 75 27.19 23.69 5.05
CA THR A 75 26.66 25.07 4.93
C THR A 75 26.88 25.71 3.57
N THR A 76 27.64 25.07 2.67
CA THR A 76 28.00 25.62 1.37
C THR A 76 26.98 25.24 0.32
N LYS A 77 26.36 26.24 -0.31
CA LYS A 77 25.50 26.03 -1.48
C LYS A 77 26.33 25.55 -2.67
N VAL A 78 25.91 24.45 -3.30
CA VAL A 78 26.68 23.77 -4.37
C VAL A 78 26.30 24.30 -5.76
N ASN A 79 25.03 24.63 -5.98
CA ASN A 79 24.54 25.17 -7.24
C ASN A 79 24.62 26.71 -7.27
N SER A 80 25.04 27.29 -8.41
CA SER A 80 25.19 28.74 -8.59
C SER A 80 23.86 29.47 -8.83
N SER A 81 22.84 28.76 -9.32
CA SER A 81 21.47 29.25 -9.52
C SER A 81 20.48 28.17 -9.08
N PRO A 82 19.29 28.54 -8.56
CA PRO A 82 18.27 27.56 -8.19
C PRO A 82 17.98 26.55 -9.31
N ILE A 83 17.88 25.28 -8.95
CA ILE A 83 17.63 24.18 -9.89
C ILE A 83 16.13 24.08 -10.14
N THR A 84 15.68 24.29 -11.38
CA THR A 84 14.26 24.26 -11.78
C THR A 84 13.94 23.21 -12.82
N THR A 85 14.96 22.53 -13.38
CA THR A 85 14.81 21.63 -14.53
C THR A 85 15.01 20.16 -14.18
N SER A 86 15.43 19.84 -12.95
CA SER A 86 15.67 18.48 -12.49
C SER A 86 15.61 18.39 -10.96
N THR A 87 15.53 17.15 -10.45
CA THR A 87 15.72 16.84 -9.03
C THR A 87 16.98 16.00 -8.80
N ASN A 88 18.04 16.34 -9.53
CA ASN A 88 19.36 15.74 -9.38
C ASN A 88 20.49 16.75 -9.64
N LEU A 89 21.68 16.43 -9.14
CA LEU A 89 22.89 17.23 -9.29
C LEU A 89 24.13 16.34 -9.19
N ILE A 90 25.23 16.72 -9.86
CA ILE A 90 26.56 16.19 -9.53
C ILE A 90 27.35 17.30 -8.86
N ASP A 91 27.78 17.06 -7.61
CA ASP A 91 28.77 17.89 -6.94
C ASP A 91 30.16 17.36 -7.24
N SER A 92 30.94 18.09 -8.02
CA SER A 92 32.32 17.73 -8.41
C SER A 92 33.39 18.11 -7.39
N SER A 93 33.00 18.68 -6.25
CA SER A 93 33.87 19.04 -5.14
C SER A 93 33.48 18.32 -3.83
N GLY A 94 32.69 17.26 -3.94
CA GLY A 94 32.25 16.43 -2.83
C GLY A 94 33.33 15.47 -2.30
N SER A 95 32.95 14.68 -1.29
CA SER A 95 33.78 13.63 -0.71
C SER A 95 32.90 12.60 0.02
N LEU A 96 33.47 11.47 0.42
CA LEU A 96 32.75 10.46 1.23
C LEU A 96 32.36 10.94 2.64
N THR A 97 33.04 11.97 3.16
CA THR A 97 32.75 12.55 4.47
C THR A 97 31.76 13.72 4.41
N ALA A 98 31.41 14.16 3.20
CA ALA A 98 30.46 15.23 2.99
C ALA A 98 29.06 14.86 3.51
N LYS A 99 28.32 15.89 3.90
CA LYS A 99 26.90 15.82 4.26
C LYS A 99 26.13 16.73 3.33
N TYR A 100 24.97 16.28 2.89
CA TYR A 100 24.15 17.03 1.95
C TYR A 100 22.74 17.26 2.45
N SER A 101 22.19 18.41 2.12
CA SER A 101 20.77 18.72 2.28
C SER A 101 20.22 19.38 1.02
N VAL A 102 18.90 19.32 0.85
CA VAL A 102 18.18 19.98 -0.25
C VAL A 102 17.13 20.91 0.34
N ARG A 103 17.03 22.11 -0.20
CA ARG A 103 16.07 23.13 0.23
C ARG A 103 15.20 23.51 -0.94
N ALA A 104 13.89 23.36 -0.76
CA ALA A 104 12.90 23.84 -1.71
C ALA A 104 12.84 25.37 -1.68
N ILE A 105 12.59 25.98 -2.82
CA ILE A 105 12.28 27.39 -2.98
C ILE A 105 10.86 27.47 -3.53
N ILE A 106 9.95 28.06 -2.74
CA ILE A 106 8.54 28.18 -3.07
C ILE A 106 8.19 29.67 -2.99
N ASN A 107 7.59 30.22 -4.05
CA ASN A 107 7.28 31.65 -4.15
C ASN A 107 8.49 32.57 -3.83
N GLY A 108 9.69 32.15 -4.26
CA GLY A 108 10.95 32.88 -4.02
C GLY A 108 11.51 32.77 -2.60
N ILE A 109 10.87 32.02 -1.70
CA ILE A 109 11.33 31.81 -0.32
C ILE A 109 11.99 30.43 -0.23
N GLU A 110 13.23 30.38 0.26
CA GLU A 110 13.92 29.12 0.55
C GLU A 110 13.44 28.55 1.88
N HIS A 111 12.98 27.30 1.86
CA HIS A 111 12.51 26.56 3.03
C HIS A 111 13.62 25.69 3.61
N THR A 112 13.54 25.41 4.92
CA THR A 112 14.48 24.50 5.59
C THR A 112 14.31 23.06 5.09
N THR A 113 15.41 22.30 5.13
CA THR A 113 15.45 20.87 4.77
C THR A 113 14.89 19.99 5.89
N ASP A 114 14.48 18.77 5.56
CA ASP A 114 14.01 17.76 6.50
C ASP A 114 15.18 17.11 7.28
N LYS A 115 16.27 16.78 6.58
CA LYS A 115 17.48 16.20 7.17
C LYS A 115 18.72 16.37 6.30
N GLU A 116 19.90 16.17 6.88
CA GLU A 116 21.15 15.96 6.15
C GLU A 116 21.40 14.47 5.92
N VAL A 117 21.99 14.12 4.76
CA VAL A 117 22.34 12.75 4.40
C VAL A 117 23.84 12.55 4.21
N SER A 118 24.30 11.33 4.45
CA SER A 118 25.69 10.92 4.22
C SER A 118 25.89 10.42 2.80
N VAL A 119 27.11 10.53 2.28
CA VAL A 119 27.46 9.97 0.98
C VAL A 119 27.66 8.46 1.06
N TRP A 120 26.97 7.72 0.20
CA TRP A 120 27.20 6.29 0.02
C TRP A 120 28.47 6.06 -0.79
N SER A 121 29.28 5.10 -0.37
CA SER A 121 30.52 4.73 -1.08
C SER A 121 30.26 3.95 -2.38
N SER A 122 29.03 3.46 -2.56
CA SER A 122 28.56 2.70 -3.71
C SER A 122 27.12 3.10 -4.04
N ASN A 123 26.69 2.89 -5.28
CA ASN A 123 25.29 3.02 -5.69
C ASN A 123 24.38 1.88 -5.16
N VAL A 124 24.88 1.06 -4.24
CA VAL A 124 24.15 0.00 -3.55
C VAL A 124 24.11 0.31 -2.06
N LEU A 125 22.89 0.40 -1.50
CA LEU A 125 22.67 0.38 -0.06
C LEU A 125 22.49 -1.06 0.41
N THR A 126 23.42 -1.55 1.22
CA THR A 126 23.33 -2.89 1.81
C THR A 126 22.59 -2.84 3.14
N ILE A 127 21.46 -3.55 3.21
CA ILE A 127 20.68 -3.72 4.43
C ILE A 127 20.94 -5.10 5.00
N ASN A 128 21.53 -5.16 6.20
CA ASN A 128 21.83 -6.42 6.87
C ASN A 128 20.57 -6.97 7.56
N LEU A 129 20.02 -8.04 7.02
CA LEU A 129 18.77 -8.62 7.48
C LEU A 129 18.95 -9.69 8.56
N GLN A 130 17.99 -9.76 9.49
CA GLN A 130 17.94 -10.79 10.55
C GLN A 130 17.05 -11.97 10.13
N ARG A 131 17.62 -12.88 9.33
CA ARG A 131 16.91 -14.09 8.88
C ARG A 131 16.46 -14.94 10.09
N PRO A 132 15.23 -15.52 10.10
CA PRO A 132 14.79 -16.39 11.20
C PRO A 132 15.73 -17.58 11.44
N SER A 133 16.21 -18.22 10.37
CA SER A 133 17.28 -19.23 10.39
C SER A 133 17.87 -19.41 8.99
N ASN A 134 18.78 -20.38 8.81
CA ASN A 134 19.45 -20.65 7.54
C ASN A 134 18.55 -21.26 6.45
N ILE A 135 17.38 -21.81 6.79
CA ILE A 135 16.42 -22.32 5.81
C ILE A 135 15.54 -21.23 5.20
N TYR A 136 15.61 -20.00 5.71
CA TYR A 136 14.78 -18.88 5.28
C TYR A 136 15.54 -17.94 4.35
N ALA A 137 14.87 -17.57 3.25
CA ALA A 137 15.33 -16.52 2.34
C ALA A 137 14.40 -15.30 2.45
N PRO A 138 14.94 -14.06 2.38
CA PRO A 138 14.10 -12.90 2.10
C PRO A 138 13.46 -13.10 0.73
N ASN A 139 12.17 -12.80 0.62
CA ASN A 139 11.36 -13.03 -0.57
C ASN A 139 10.67 -11.71 -0.97
N ASP A 140 9.35 -11.69 -1.14
CA ASP A 140 8.61 -10.48 -1.49
C ASP A 140 8.73 -9.37 -0.43
N ILE A 141 8.79 -8.12 -0.88
CA ILE A 141 8.92 -6.93 -0.04
C ILE A 141 7.85 -5.94 -0.44
N ASN A 142 7.15 -5.40 0.56
CA ASN A 142 6.30 -4.22 0.43
C ASN A 142 6.91 -3.10 1.27
N VAL A 143 6.55 -1.85 0.97
CA VAL A 143 7.09 -0.66 1.63
C VAL A 143 5.96 0.23 2.13
N GLY A 144 6.25 1.01 3.15
CA GLY A 144 5.39 2.05 3.70
C GLY A 144 6.14 2.78 4.81
N ASP A 145 5.73 4.01 5.11
CA ASP A 145 6.23 4.76 6.25
C ASP A 145 5.55 4.25 7.52
N LEU A 146 6.21 3.37 8.27
CA LEU A 146 5.63 2.65 9.39
C LEU A 146 5.69 3.44 10.70
N ASP A 147 6.53 4.48 10.78
CA ASP A 147 6.70 5.29 11.99
C ASP A 147 6.56 6.81 11.79
N GLY A 148 6.07 7.23 10.62
CA GLY A 148 5.61 8.57 10.30
C GLY A 148 6.74 9.58 10.08
N ASP A 149 7.95 9.11 9.74
CA ASP A 149 9.15 9.96 9.59
C ASP A 149 9.44 10.40 8.15
N GLY A 150 8.57 10.00 7.20
CA GLY A 150 8.67 10.30 5.78
C GLY A 150 9.67 9.42 5.00
N GLU A 151 10.31 8.45 5.66
CA GLU A 151 11.14 7.42 5.06
C GLU A 151 10.41 6.08 5.00
N TYR A 152 10.64 5.30 3.94
CA TYR A 152 10.03 3.98 3.85
C TYR A 152 10.78 2.95 4.71
N GLU A 153 10.01 2.11 5.39
CA GLU A 153 10.49 0.83 5.89
C GLU A 153 10.21 -0.27 4.87
N LEU A 154 10.93 -1.39 5.03
CA LEU A 154 10.74 -2.61 4.27
C LEU A 154 10.00 -3.63 5.14
N VAL A 155 8.84 -4.09 4.69
CA VAL A 155 8.15 -5.27 5.23
C VAL A 155 8.50 -6.47 4.36
N VAL A 156 9.43 -7.27 4.87
CA VAL A 156 10.04 -8.40 4.17
C VAL A 156 9.33 -9.70 4.56
N LYS A 157 8.79 -10.40 3.57
CA LYS A 157 8.32 -11.78 3.74
C LYS A 157 9.52 -12.74 3.72
N TYR A 158 9.61 -13.58 4.74
CA TYR A 158 10.54 -14.70 4.77
C TYR A 158 9.80 -15.99 4.48
N GLU A 159 10.29 -16.69 3.46
CA GLU A 159 9.81 -18.00 3.10
C GLU A 159 10.89 -19.06 3.35
N PRO A 160 10.50 -20.26 3.83
CA PRO A 160 11.42 -21.37 3.99
C PRO A 160 11.78 -21.97 2.62
N ASN A 161 12.89 -22.68 2.54
CA ASN A 161 13.34 -23.34 1.31
C ASN A 161 12.41 -24.47 0.80
N ASN A 162 11.40 -24.86 1.59
CA ASN A 162 10.46 -25.91 1.29
C ASN A 162 9.05 -25.41 0.95
N THR A 163 8.90 -24.17 0.47
CA THR A 163 7.60 -23.66 -0.03
C THR A 163 6.99 -24.56 -1.11
N LYS A 164 5.68 -24.40 -1.32
CA LYS A 164 4.91 -25.20 -2.26
C LYS A 164 4.04 -24.31 -3.14
N ASP A 165 3.99 -24.64 -4.44
CA ASP A 165 2.82 -24.25 -5.23
C ASP A 165 1.58 -25.01 -4.72
N ASN A 166 0.40 -24.47 -4.95
CA ASN A 166 -0.86 -25.07 -4.52
C ASN A 166 -1.14 -26.45 -5.14
N SER A 167 -0.50 -26.80 -6.26
CA SER A 167 -0.58 -28.14 -6.85
C SER A 167 0.26 -29.19 -6.12
N GLN A 168 1.15 -28.78 -5.21
CA GLN A 168 2.14 -29.65 -4.60
C GLN A 168 1.81 -29.94 -3.14
N SER A 169 1.77 -31.23 -2.80
CA SER A 169 1.71 -31.68 -1.40
C SER A 169 3.06 -31.51 -0.70
N GLY A 170 3.03 -31.36 0.61
CA GLY A 170 4.18 -31.30 1.50
C GLY A 170 3.93 -30.34 2.66
N ILE A 171 4.39 -30.71 3.85
CA ILE A 171 4.42 -29.79 4.98
C ILE A 171 5.43 -28.70 4.67
N VAL A 172 5.05 -27.46 4.95
CA VAL A 172 5.90 -26.27 4.79
C VAL A 172 6.21 -25.73 6.19
N ASP A 173 7.42 -25.23 6.37
CA ASP A 173 7.77 -24.50 7.58
C ASP A 173 7.03 -23.15 7.64
N LYS A 174 7.11 -22.47 8.79
CA LYS A 174 6.36 -21.23 9.05
C LYS A 174 6.72 -20.12 8.05
N VAL A 175 5.84 -19.13 7.90
CA VAL A 175 6.10 -17.89 7.15
C VAL A 175 6.25 -16.74 8.15
N TYR A 176 7.15 -15.81 7.89
CA TYR A 176 7.36 -14.62 8.73
C TYR A 176 7.26 -13.33 7.93
N LEU A 177 6.81 -12.26 8.58
CA LEU A 177 6.94 -10.89 8.08
C LEU A 177 7.83 -10.11 9.06
N HIS A 178 8.89 -9.48 8.57
CA HIS A 178 9.73 -8.62 9.40
C HIS A 178 9.77 -7.20 8.82
N ALA A 179 9.73 -6.18 9.68
CA ALA A 179 9.96 -4.80 9.27
C ALA A 179 11.39 -4.34 9.55
N TYR A 180 11.96 -3.57 8.62
CA TYR A 180 13.27 -2.96 8.75
C TYR A 180 13.27 -1.51 8.27
N LYS A 181 13.94 -0.63 9.02
CA LYS A 181 14.42 0.67 8.52
C LYS A 181 15.52 0.46 7.47
N LEU A 182 15.74 1.44 6.58
CA LEU A 182 16.82 1.36 5.58
C LEU A 182 18.23 1.30 6.19
N ASN A 183 18.39 1.70 7.45
CA ASN A 183 19.64 1.53 8.20
C ASN A 183 19.86 0.10 8.75
N GLY A 184 18.96 -0.85 8.49
CA GLY A 184 19.05 -2.24 8.93
C GLY A 184 18.50 -2.52 10.33
N LYS A 185 17.98 -1.51 11.04
CA LYS A 185 17.27 -1.73 12.30
C LYS A 185 16.00 -2.54 12.03
N CYS A 186 15.95 -3.75 12.58
CA CYS A 186 14.72 -4.54 12.63
C CYS A 186 13.76 -3.91 13.65
N LEU A 187 12.53 -3.63 13.24
CA LEU A 187 11.49 -3.07 14.10
C LEU A 187 10.74 -4.17 14.85
N TRP A 188 10.27 -5.19 14.11
CA TRP A 188 9.48 -6.30 14.65
C TRP A 188 9.48 -7.50 13.72
N LYS A 189 8.95 -8.62 14.22
CA LYS A 189 8.84 -9.92 13.52
C LYS A 189 7.48 -10.55 13.83
N ILE A 190 6.66 -10.77 12.81
CA ILE A 190 5.40 -11.51 12.86
C ILE A 190 5.68 -12.97 12.45
N ASP A 191 5.19 -13.93 13.25
CA ASP A 191 5.20 -15.36 12.94
C ASP A 191 3.77 -15.77 12.54
N LEU A 192 3.56 -16.11 11.26
CA LEU A 192 2.21 -16.46 10.78
C LEU A 192 1.73 -17.84 11.28
N GLY A 193 2.60 -18.60 11.95
CA GLY A 193 2.27 -19.88 12.56
C GLY A 193 2.19 -21.01 11.53
N VAL A 194 1.80 -22.20 12.02
CA VAL A 194 1.76 -23.41 11.18
C VAL A 194 0.51 -23.48 10.29
N ASN A 195 -0.49 -22.66 10.60
CA ASN A 195 -1.79 -22.68 9.91
C ASN A 195 -1.84 -21.74 8.69
N ILE A 196 -0.72 -21.10 8.35
CA ILE A 196 -0.51 -20.36 7.10
C ILE A 196 0.60 -21.06 6.32
N ARG A 197 0.27 -21.58 5.14
CA ARG A 197 1.21 -22.30 4.28
C ARG A 197 2.11 -21.32 3.53
N GLY A 198 3.40 -21.65 3.37
CA GLY A 198 4.34 -20.87 2.57
C GLY A 198 4.29 -21.21 1.07
N GLY A 199 4.39 -20.19 0.23
CA GLY A 199 4.29 -20.27 -1.23
C GLY A 199 3.66 -19.00 -1.83
N ALA A 200 3.94 -18.77 -3.11
CA ALA A 200 3.60 -17.53 -3.82
C ALA A 200 2.12 -17.13 -3.75
N HIS A 201 1.21 -18.11 -3.64
CA HIS A 201 -0.24 -17.85 -3.72
C HIS A 201 -0.94 -17.75 -2.38
N TYR A 202 -0.24 -17.94 -1.25
CA TYR A 202 -0.85 -17.92 0.09
C TYR A 202 -0.84 -16.51 0.70
N THR A 203 0.27 -16.12 1.33
CA THR A 203 0.36 -14.83 2.03
C THR A 203 0.57 -13.71 1.02
N GLN A 204 -0.49 -12.92 0.84
CA GLN A 204 -0.46 -11.62 0.19
C GLN A 204 -0.53 -10.57 1.31
N HIS A 205 0.57 -9.88 1.58
CA HIS A 205 0.63 -8.83 2.60
C HIS A 205 0.58 -7.46 1.93
N GLN A 206 -0.31 -6.60 2.41
CA GLN A 206 -0.37 -5.21 2.02
C GLN A 206 0.32 -4.35 3.07
N VAL A 207 0.90 -3.23 2.64
CA VAL A 207 1.48 -2.21 3.50
C VAL A 207 0.98 -0.88 2.97
N TYR A 208 0.20 -0.16 3.78
CA TYR A 208 -0.36 1.13 3.40
C TYR A 208 -0.92 1.84 4.63
N ASP A 209 -0.95 3.18 4.61
CA ASP A 209 -1.66 4.00 5.61
C ASP A 209 -3.15 3.99 5.26
N TYR A 210 -3.91 3.08 5.88
CA TYR A 210 -5.32 2.90 5.54
C TYR A 210 -6.24 3.87 6.26
N ASP A 211 -5.94 4.21 7.51
CA ASP A 211 -6.79 5.12 8.28
C ASP A 211 -6.42 6.60 8.13
N GLY A 212 -5.29 6.92 7.53
CA GLY A 212 -4.87 8.29 7.23
C GLY A 212 -4.25 9.02 8.42
N ASP A 213 -3.74 8.29 9.41
CA ASP A 213 -3.02 8.87 10.54
C ASP A 213 -1.54 9.21 10.20
N GLY A 214 -1.07 8.84 9.01
CA GLY A 214 0.30 9.05 8.53
C GLY A 214 1.25 7.88 8.84
N PHE A 215 0.74 6.77 9.37
CA PHE A 215 1.52 5.58 9.70
C PHE A 215 0.94 4.38 8.92
N ALA A 216 1.74 3.79 8.04
CA ALA A 216 1.31 2.63 7.27
C ALA A 216 1.07 1.40 8.17
N GLU A 217 -0.06 0.72 8.01
CA GLU A 217 -0.33 -0.58 8.61
C GLU A 217 0.10 -1.73 7.71
N VAL A 218 0.16 -2.94 8.29
CA VAL A 218 0.39 -4.19 7.56
C VAL A 218 -0.87 -5.05 7.65
N VAL A 219 -1.36 -5.53 6.50
CA VAL A 219 -2.61 -6.31 6.44
C VAL A 219 -2.39 -7.61 5.69
N CYS A 220 -2.73 -8.74 6.31
CA CYS A 220 -2.64 -10.04 5.67
C CYS A 220 -3.62 -11.07 6.25
N LYS A 221 -3.77 -12.19 5.55
CA LYS A 221 -4.49 -13.36 6.04
C LYS A 221 -3.69 -14.03 7.17
N THR A 222 -4.36 -14.31 8.27
CA THR A 222 -3.79 -14.96 9.47
C THR A 222 -4.66 -16.14 9.90
N ALA A 223 -4.21 -16.86 10.93
CA ALA A 223 -4.86 -18.07 11.44
C ALA A 223 -4.53 -18.28 12.92
N PRO A 224 -5.18 -19.24 13.61
CA PRO A 224 -4.79 -19.61 14.97
C PRO A 224 -3.30 -19.94 15.06
N GLY A 225 -2.65 -19.46 16.12
CA GLY A 225 -1.22 -19.64 16.31
C GLY A 225 -0.34 -18.60 15.61
N THR A 226 -0.91 -17.64 14.86
CA THR A 226 -0.19 -16.43 14.43
C THR A 226 0.22 -15.61 15.66
N LYS A 227 1.46 -15.12 15.68
CA LYS A 227 1.97 -14.18 16.69
C LYS A 227 2.33 -12.86 16.04
N ASP A 228 1.86 -11.78 16.66
CA ASP A 228 2.12 -10.42 16.22
C ASP A 228 3.58 -9.98 16.52
N GLY A 229 3.92 -8.75 16.14
CA GLY A 229 5.25 -8.18 16.33
C GLY A 229 5.67 -8.01 17.79
N THR A 230 4.75 -8.12 18.74
CA THR A 230 5.03 -8.14 20.19
C THR A 230 5.39 -9.54 20.69
N GLY A 231 5.22 -10.57 19.85
CA GLY A 231 5.40 -11.97 20.19
C GLY A 231 4.18 -12.62 20.85
N THR A 232 3.05 -11.92 20.89
CA THR A 232 1.79 -12.40 21.48
C THR A 232 0.94 -13.04 20.40
N PHE A 233 0.22 -14.12 20.75
CA PHE A 233 -0.84 -14.64 19.87
C PHE A 233 -1.92 -13.59 19.62
N LEU A 234 -2.64 -13.70 18.51
CA LEU A 234 -3.75 -12.80 18.21
C LEU A 234 -4.86 -12.96 19.26
N ARG A 235 -5.37 -11.84 19.78
CA ARG A 235 -6.36 -11.78 20.87
C ARG A 235 -7.55 -10.87 20.58
N LEU A 236 -7.68 -10.32 19.37
CA LEU A 236 -8.82 -9.49 18.99
C LEU A 236 -9.81 -10.23 18.09
N GLY A 237 -11.05 -9.75 18.08
CA GLY A 237 -12.13 -10.28 17.27
C GLY A 237 -12.32 -11.81 17.42
N PRO A 238 -12.46 -12.57 16.31
CA PRO A 238 -12.66 -14.02 16.38
C PRO A 238 -11.42 -14.78 16.88
N ALA A 239 -10.21 -14.24 16.76
CA ALA A 239 -9.00 -14.89 17.25
C ALA A 239 -8.90 -14.93 18.78
N ALA A 240 -9.61 -14.03 19.48
CA ALA A 240 -9.62 -13.95 20.94
C ALA A 240 -9.93 -15.29 21.65
N ASN A 241 -10.72 -16.16 21.02
CA ASN A 241 -11.22 -17.40 21.61
C ASN A 241 -10.80 -18.65 20.82
N ASP A 242 -9.82 -18.54 19.93
CA ASP A 242 -9.36 -19.69 19.18
C ASP A 242 -8.38 -20.56 19.97
N ASN A 243 -7.97 -21.66 19.35
CA ASN A 243 -6.93 -22.53 19.90
C ASN A 243 -5.61 -22.28 19.17
N ASP A 244 -4.75 -21.48 19.77
CA ASP A 244 -3.41 -21.17 19.25
C ASP A 244 -2.50 -22.40 19.08
N ASN A 245 -2.80 -23.51 19.76
CA ASN A 245 -2.07 -24.76 19.63
C ASN A 245 -2.66 -25.70 18.57
N ALA A 246 -3.75 -25.30 17.90
CA ALA A 246 -4.35 -26.12 16.86
C ALA A 246 -3.42 -26.23 15.65
N ASP A 247 -3.30 -27.45 15.12
CA ASP A 247 -2.60 -27.74 13.88
C ASP A 247 -3.61 -28.26 12.86
N TYR A 248 -3.98 -27.39 11.91
CA TYR A 248 -4.95 -27.70 10.86
C TYR A 248 -4.30 -28.23 9.57
N ARG A 249 -2.99 -28.54 9.61
CA ARG A 249 -2.29 -29.17 8.48
C ARG A 249 -2.74 -30.61 8.34
N ASN A 250 -3.17 -30.98 7.13
CA ASN A 250 -3.44 -32.39 6.80
C ASN A 250 -2.14 -33.14 6.48
N SER A 251 -2.23 -34.45 6.18
CA SER A 251 -1.07 -35.28 5.81
C SER A 251 -0.34 -34.80 4.56
N GLY A 252 -1.01 -34.06 3.67
CA GLY A 252 -0.42 -33.40 2.52
C GLY A 252 0.14 -32.02 2.81
N GLY A 253 0.10 -31.55 4.07
CA GLY A 253 0.58 -30.23 4.50
C GLY A 253 -0.31 -29.05 4.10
N TYR A 254 -1.52 -29.30 3.60
CA TYR A 254 -2.50 -28.25 3.30
C TYR A 254 -3.33 -27.89 4.53
N ILE A 255 -3.83 -26.65 4.60
CA ILE A 255 -4.68 -26.14 5.68
C ILE A 255 -6.08 -25.87 5.16
N LEU A 256 -6.85 -26.96 5.02
CA LEU A 256 -8.19 -26.95 4.40
C LEU A 256 -9.34 -26.98 5.41
N THR A 257 -9.01 -26.87 6.70
CA THR A 257 -9.97 -26.77 7.81
C THR A 257 -9.49 -25.70 8.79
N GLY A 258 -10.26 -25.48 9.86
CA GLY A 258 -9.98 -24.43 10.83
C GLY A 258 -10.39 -23.03 10.39
N PRO A 259 -10.43 -22.08 11.34
CA PRO A 259 -10.79 -20.70 11.06
C PRO A 259 -9.69 -19.99 10.27
N GLU A 260 -10.10 -18.94 9.56
CA GLU A 260 -9.23 -18.09 8.75
C GLU A 260 -9.55 -16.65 9.08
N TYR A 261 -8.54 -15.81 9.23
CA TYR A 261 -8.72 -14.42 9.61
C TYR A 261 -8.08 -13.45 8.64
N LEU A 262 -8.52 -12.21 8.71
CA LEU A 262 -7.84 -11.05 8.14
C LEU A 262 -7.46 -10.15 9.32
N THR A 263 -6.18 -9.80 9.42
CA THR A 263 -5.64 -9.00 10.52
C THR A 263 -4.97 -7.75 9.99
N VAL A 264 -5.24 -6.62 10.65
CA VAL A 264 -4.51 -5.36 10.53
C VAL A 264 -3.49 -5.30 11.67
N PHE A 265 -2.24 -5.03 11.34
CA PHE A 265 -1.14 -4.88 12.27
C PHE A 265 -0.62 -3.43 12.24
N GLU A 266 -0.30 -2.89 13.41
CA GLU A 266 0.33 -1.57 13.55
C GLU A 266 1.70 -1.56 12.86
N GLY A 267 1.94 -0.59 11.98
CA GLY A 267 3.20 -0.52 11.24
C GLY A 267 4.43 -0.45 12.13
N LYS A 268 4.38 0.37 13.19
CA LYS A 268 5.55 0.65 14.03
C LYS A 268 6.03 -0.53 14.86
N THR A 269 5.11 -1.39 15.29
CA THR A 269 5.41 -2.46 16.27
C THR A 269 5.02 -3.85 15.78
N GLY A 270 4.27 -3.95 14.68
CA GLY A 270 3.68 -5.19 14.20
C GLY A 270 2.58 -5.74 15.11
N LYS A 271 2.10 -4.96 16.10
CA LYS A 271 1.07 -5.35 17.04
C LYS A 271 -0.28 -5.52 16.35
N GLU A 272 -1.06 -6.51 16.77
CA GLU A 272 -2.45 -6.65 16.31
C GLU A 272 -3.30 -5.40 16.64
N LEU A 273 -3.94 -4.82 15.63
CA LEU A 273 -4.89 -3.71 15.76
C LEU A 273 -6.34 -4.17 15.64
N ALA A 274 -6.62 -5.06 14.68
CA ALA A 274 -7.92 -5.68 14.53
C ALA A 274 -7.81 -7.02 13.79
N THR A 275 -8.69 -7.95 14.15
CA THR A 275 -8.83 -9.23 13.46
C THR A 275 -10.31 -9.49 13.19
N VAL A 276 -10.63 -9.92 11.97
CA VAL A 276 -11.96 -10.35 11.54
C VAL A 276 -11.87 -11.70 10.84
N ASN A 277 -13.00 -12.38 10.63
CA ASN A 277 -13.01 -13.59 9.82
C ASN A 277 -12.61 -13.24 8.37
N TYR A 278 -11.78 -14.09 7.75
CA TYR A 278 -11.41 -13.92 6.36
C TYR A 278 -12.64 -14.13 5.45
N VAL A 279 -12.88 -13.19 4.54
CA VAL A 279 -14.01 -13.25 3.59
C VAL A 279 -13.49 -13.24 2.14
N PRO A 280 -14.01 -14.12 1.27
CA PRO A 280 -14.97 -15.17 1.59
C PRO A 280 -14.32 -16.35 2.33
N ALA A 281 -15.13 -16.96 3.19
CA ALA A 281 -14.78 -18.20 3.85
C ALA A 281 -14.52 -19.33 2.84
N ARG A 282 -13.72 -20.30 3.27
CA ARG A 282 -13.36 -21.50 2.49
C ARG A 282 -14.58 -22.25 1.96
N GLY A 283 -15.69 -22.25 2.69
CA GLY A 283 -16.89 -23.03 2.37
C GLY A 283 -16.83 -24.46 2.90
N SER A 284 -17.90 -25.21 2.69
CA SER A 284 -18.08 -26.56 3.23
C SER A 284 -17.76 -27.68 2.22
N SER A 285 -17.68 -27.36 0.92
CA SER A 285 -17.33 -28.30 -0.13
C SER A 285 -16.36 -27.67 -1.11
N LEU A 286 -15.07 -28.01 -1.00
CA LEU A 286 -14.04 -27.46 -1.88
C LEU A 286 -14.36 -27.69 -3.36
N LYS A 287 -14.84 -28.90 -3.69
CA LYS A 287 -15.17 -29.25 -5.08
C LYS A 287 -16.28 -28.36 -5.64
N ALA A 288 -17.35 -28.16 -4.87
CA ALA A 288 -18.50 -27.38 -5.32
C ALA A 288 -18.19 -25.87 -5.33
N ASP A 289 -17.48 -25.38 -4.31
CA ASP A 289 -17.18 -23.96 -4.15
C ASP A 289 -16.02 -23.50 -5.06
N TRP A 290 -14.99 -24.32 -5.27
CA TRP A 290 -13.72 -23.90 -5.90
C TRP A 290 -13.27 -24.75 -7.09
N GLY A 291 -13.93 -25.88 -7.37
CA GLY A 291 -13.69 -26.68 -8.58
C GLY A 291 -12.70 -27.84 -8.41
N ASP A 292 -12.06 -27.99 -7.25
CA ASP A 292 -11.28 -29.17 -6.87
C ASP A 292 -11.44 -29.52 -5.39
N ASP A 293 -11.14 -30.77 -5.03
CA ASP A 293 -11.27 -31.35 -3.69
C ASP A 293 -9.94 -31.49 -2.94
N TYR A 294 -8.81 -31.13 -3.58
CA TYR A 294 -7.47 -31.32 -3.02
C TYR A 294 -6.80 -30.02 -2.55
N GLY A 295 -7.45 -28.87 -2.73
CA GLY A 295 -7.06 -27.61 -2.09
C GLY A 295 -6.27 -26.64 -2.97
N ASN A 296 -6.26 -26.83 -4.30
CA ASN A 296 -5.48 -25.97 -5.18
C ASN A 296 -6.15 -24.61 -5.40
N ARG A 297 -7.34 -24.61 -6.00
CA ARG A 297 -8.03 -23.37 -6.42
C ARG A 297 -8.55 -22.54 -5.26
N VAL A 298 -8.85 -23.17 -4.13
CA VAL A 298 -9.37 -22.49 -2.93
C VAL A 298 -8.34 -21.55 -2.31
N ASP A 299 -7.06 -21.88 -2.38
CA ASP A 299 -5.98 -21.11 -1.74
C ASP A 299 -5.21 -20.23 -2.74
N ARG A 300 -5.90 -19.77 -3.77
CA ARG A 300 -5.38 -18.85 -4.77
C ARG A 300 -5.75 -17.43 -4.36
N TYR A 301 -4.83 -16.70 -3.73
CA TYR A 301 -5.09 -15.36 -3.21
C TYR A 301 -4.36 -14.29 -4.03
N ASN A 302 -4.98 -13.13 -4.18
CA ASN A 302 -4.32 -11.87 -4.60
C ASN A 302 -4.76 -10.75 -3.64
N SER A 303 -4.07 -9.61 -3.66
CA SER A 303 -4.46 -8.44 -2.88
C SER A 303 -4.04 -7.13 -3.55
N THR A 304 -4.77 -6.04 -3.31
CA THR A 304 -4.41 -4.69 -3.75
C THR A 304 -5.05 -3.62 -2.86
N THR A 305 -4.42 -2.46 -2.81
CA THR A 305 -5.00 -1.23 -2.24
C THR A 305 -5.73 -0.48 -3.35
N ALA A 306 -6.96 -0.03 -3.08
CA ALA A 306 -7.78 0.69 -4.07
C ALA A 306 -8.52 1.87 -3.44
N TRP A 307 -8.62 3.01 -4.14
CA TRP A 307 -9.32 4.21 -3.66
C TRP A 307 -10.80 4.15 -4.03
N LEU A 308 -11.53 3.19 -3.47
CA LEU A 308 -12.89 2.84 -3.90
C LEU A 308 -13.95 3.94 -3.67
N ASP A 309 -13.61 5.01 -2.95
CA ASP A 309 -14.42 6.23 -2.81
C ASP A 309 -13.79 7.46 -3.49
N GLY A 310 -12.65 7.27 -4.17
CA GLY A 310 -11.82 8.29 -4.81
C GLY A 310 -10.96 9.11 -3.84
N LYS A 311 -10.93 8.77 -2.55
CA LYS A 311 -10.30 9.57 -1.49
C LYS A 311 -9.37 8.78 -0.60
N ARG A 312 -9.87 7.72 0.03
CA ARG A 312 -9.15 6.93 1.02
C ARG A 312 -8.87 5.53 0.48
N PRO A 313 -7.72 4.96 0.82
CA PRO A 313 -7.38 3.60 0.44
C PRO A 313 -8.28 2.58 1.15
N SER A 314 -8.82 1.63 0.39
CA SER A 314 -9.47 0.42 0.88
C SER A 314 -8.56 -0.79 0.69
N ILE A 315 -8.68 -1.75 1.60
CA ILE A 315 -8.02 -3.05 1.57
C ILE A 315 -8.84 -3.98 0.67
N VAL A 316 -8.28 -4.48 -0.44
CA VAL A 316 -8.96 -5.46 -1.31
C VAL A 316 -8.23 -6.81 -1.30
N PHE A 317 -8.94 -7.87 -0.94
CA PHE A 317 -8.45 -9.25 -1.04
C PHE A 317 -9.29 -10.06 -2.02
N GLN A 318 -8.61 -10.86 -2.84
CA GLN A 318 -9.22 -11.78 -3.77
C GLN A 318 -8.96 -13.22 -3.32
N ARG A 319 -9.97 -14.10 -3.47
CA ARG A 319 -9.83 -15.56 -3.35
C ARG A 319 -10.39 -16.24 -4.59
N GLY A 320 -9.60 -17.14 -5.17
CA GLY A 320 -9.90 -17.89 -6.38
C GLY A 320 -9.82 -17.06 -7.67
N TYR A 321 -9.53 -17.74 -8.78
CA TYR A 321 -9.53 -17.15 -10.12
C TYR A 321 -9.67 -18.15 -11.28
N TYR A 322 -9.49 -19.46 -11.03
CA TYR A 322 -9.61 -20.53 -12.04
C TYR A 322 -10.99 -21.21 -12.09
N TYR A 323 -11.95 -20.76 -11.28
CA TYR A 323 -13.30 -21.33 -11.20
C TYR A 323 -14.28 -20.32 -10.61
N ARG A 324 -14.23 -20.17 -9.29
CA ARG A 324 -14.89 -19.10 -8.54
C ARG A 324 -13.87 -17.99 -8.35
N LEU A 325 -14.26 -16.76 -8.62
CA LEU A 325 -13.49 -15.56 -8.34
C LEU A 325 -14.28 -14.70 -7.37
N THR A 326 -13.61 -14.27 -6.31
CA THR A 326 -14.23 -13.43 -5.28
C THR A 326 -13.31 -12.30 -4.90
N CYS A 327 -13.88 -11.13 -4.62
CA CYS A 327 -13.15 -9.97 -4.10
C CYS A 327 -13.92 -9.43 -2.90
N ALA A 328 -13.24 -9.21 -1.78
CA ALA A 328 -13.76 -8.53 -0.61
C ALA A 328 -12.97 -7.25 -0.39
N ALA A 329 -13.69 -6.13 -0.26
CA ALA A 329 -13.11 -4.84 0.09
C ALA A 329 -13.43 -4.51 1.54
N TRP A 330 -12.47 -3.89 2.22
CA TRP A 330 -12.54 -3.49 3.61
C TRP A 330 -11.99 -2.09 3.78
N ASP A 331 -12.57 -1.35 4.72
CA ASP A 331 -12.09 -0.05 5.15
C ASP A 331 -11.54 -0.20 6.58
N TRP A 332 -10.32 0.31 6.81
CA TRP A 332 -9.73 0.48 8.14
C TRP A 332 -9.82 1.96 8.51
N CYS A 333 -10.62 2.29 9.52
CA CYS A 333 -10.85 3.67 9.94
C CYS A 333 -11.31 3.69 11.40
N ASP A 334 -10.82 4.66 12.18
CA ASP A 334 -11.20 4.87 13.58
C ASP A 334 -11.08 3.59 14.44
N GLY A 335 -10.02 2.81 14.20
CA GLY A 335 -9.77 1.55 14.90
C GLY A 335 -10.73 0.41 14.54
N LYS A 336 -11.45 0.50 13.41
CA LYS A 336 -12.43 -0.51 12.97
C LYS A 336 -12.14 -1.01 11.56
N LEU A 337 -12.03 -2.33 11.44
CA LEU A 337 -11.97 -3.03 10.16
C LEU A 337 -13.38 -3.42 9.71
N THR A 338 -13.91 -2.72 8.70
CA THR A 338 -15.31 -2.88 8.26
C THR A 338 -15.36 -3.37 6.82
N GLN A 339 -16.17 -4.41 6.54
CA GLN A 339 -16.34 -4.88 5.17
C GLN A 339 -17.16 -3.87 4.37
N ARG A 340 -16.59 -3.37 3.28
CA ARG A 340 -17.24 -2.45 2.34
C ARG A 340 -18.19 -3.20 1.40
N TRP A 341 -17.70 -4.25 0.77
CA TRP A 341 -18.48 -5.12 -0.11
C TRP A 341 -17.79 -6.47 -0.32
N LEU A 342 -18.56 -7.44 -0.83
CA LEU A 342 -18.09 -8.72 -1.34
C LEU A 342 -18.73 -8.93 -2.71
N ILE A 343 -17.91 -9.19 -3.72
CA ILE A 343 -18.34 -9.69 -5.02
C ILE A 343 -17.90 -11.15 -5.11
N ASP A 344 -18.84 -11.99 -5.55
CA ASP A 344 -18.63 -13.42 -5.73
C ASP A 344 -19.22 -13.86 -7.07
N SER A 345 -18.36 -14.31 -7.99
CA SER A 345 -18.73 -14.65 -9.36
C SER A 345 -19.77 -15.78 -9.48
N ARG A 346 -20.01 -16.55 -8.40
CA ARG A 346 -20.97 -17.67 -8.40
C ARG A 346 -22.14 -17.46 -7.45
N LYS A 347 -22.06 -16.49 -6.53
CA LYS A 347 -23.11 -16.20 -5.54
C LYS A 347 -23.76 -14.83 -5.70
N THR A 348 -23.12 -13.90 -6.39
CA THR A 348 -23.64 -12.54 -6.63
C THR A 348 -24.31 -12.50 -8.02
N PRO A 349 -25.62 -12.21 -8.11
CA PRO A 349 -26.30 -12.09 -9.40
C PRO A 349 -25.60 -11.09 -10.33
N GLY A 350 -25.43 -11.45 -11.60
CA GLY A 350 -24.82 -10.57 -12.62
C GLY A 350 -23.30 -10.68 -12.77
N TYR A 351 -22.60 -11.43 -11.91
CA TYR A 351 -21.13 -11.50 -11.91
C TYR A 351 -20.54 -12.82 -12.46
N SER A 352 -21.35 -13.66 -13.11
CA SER A 352 -20.90 -14.96 -13.63
C SER A 352 -19.85 -14.86 -14.74
N SER A 353 -19.75 -13.70 -15.42
CA SER A 353 -18.70 -13.42 -16.40
C SER A 353 -17.30 -13.30 -15.78
N MET A 354 -17.18 -13.11 -14.46
CA MET A 354 -15.89 -13.07 -13.76
C MET A 354 -15.29 -14.45 -13.48
N ASN A 355 -16.03 -15.54 -13.68
CA ASN A 355 -15.50 -16.89 -13.53
C ASN A 355 -14.31 -17.09 -14.48
N ASP A 356 -13.25 -17.72 -14.00
CA ASP A 356 -12.07 -18.11 -14.79
C ASP A 356 -11.26 -16.94 -15.39
N GLN A 357 -11.54 -15.68 -15.00
CA GLN A 357 -10.91 -14.49 -15.62
C GLN A 357 -9.70 -13.94 -14.87
N GLY A 358 -9.42 -14.42 -13.66
CA GLY A 358 -8.37 -13.84 -12.82
C GLY A 358 -6.98 -14.37 -13.17
N ASN A 359 -5.97 -13.55 -12.88
CA ASN A 359 -4.56 -13.89 -13.03
C ASN A 359 -3.88 -14.11 -11.67
N HIS A 360 -2.60 -14.47 -11.71
CA HIS A 360 -1.69 -14.45 -10.54
C HIS A 360 -1.27 -13.03 -10.14
N SER A 361 -2.16 -12.06 -10.31
CA SER A 361 -2.00 -10.66 -9.93
C SER A 361 -3.35 -9.96 -9.98
N ILE A 362 -3.44 -8.81 -9.32
CA ILE A 362 -4.56 -7.88 -9.40
C ILE A 362 -4.00 -6.45 -9.38
N MET A 363 -4.66 -5.54 -10.08
CA MET A 363 -4.30 -4.13 -10.16
C MET A 363 -5.56 -3.29 -9.96
N ALA A 364 -5.43 -2.18 -9.23
CA ALA A 364 -6.45 -1.15 -9.11
C ALA A 364 -6.03 0.07 -9.95
N ALA A 365 -6.98 0.62 -10.70
CA ALA A 365 -6.82 1.85 -11.48
C ALA A 365 -8.18 2.50 -11.70
N ASP A 366 -8.20 3.82 -11.81
CA ASP A 366 -9.36 4.56 -12.32
C ASP A 366 -9.42 4.35 -13.83
N ALA A 367 -10.24 3.39 -14.24
CA ALA A 367 -10.32 2.94 -15.64
C ALA A 367 -11.43 3.64 -16.44
N ASP A 368 -12.37 4.31 -15.78
CA ASP A 368 -13.51 4.99 -16.40
C ASP A 368 -13.56 6.50 -16.10
N ASN A 369 -12.52 7.03 -15.44
CA ASN A 369 -12.32 8.45 -15.15
C ASN A 369 -13.42 9.03 -14.25
N ASP A 370 -13.96 8.22 -13.33
CA ASP A 370 -14.93 8.65 -12.32
C ASP A 370 -14.27 9.10 -11.00
N GLY A 371 -12.94 8.95 -10.91
CA GLY A 371 -12.10 9.34 -9.77
C GLY A 371 -11.77 8.21 -8.80
N LYS A 372 -12.38 7.02 -8.91
CA LYS A 372 -12.27 5.91 -7.95
C LYS A 372 -11.29 4.82 -8.36
#